data_AF-A0A1G4I574-F1
#
_entry.id   AF-A0A1G4I574-F1
#
_cell.length_a   1.000
_cell.length_b   1.000
_cell.length_c   1.000
_cell.angle_alpha   90.00
_cell.angle_beta   90.00
_cell.angle_gamma   90.00
#
_symmetry.space_group_name_H-M   'P 1'
#
loop_
_entity.id
_entity.type
_entity.pdbx_description
1 polymer ?
#
loop_
_entity_poly.entity_id
_entity_poly.type
_entity_poly.pdbx_seq_one_letter_code
_entity_poly.pdbx_strand_id
1 'polypeptide(L)'
;MGRSNNQLRRTAKERGKPFIPKKRKSKTYNQIRSMKIKESRSTPRKLSYRNVITKKGGVTKRKFRPGGYNSSGKFGKAAGAKENARKGSLSGTKKGGKR
;
A
#
# COMPACT_ATOMS: atom_id res chain seq x y z
N MET A 1 33.83 22.77 8.28
CA MET A 1 33.13 22.98 7.00
C MET A 1 32.63 21.65 6.44
N GLY A 2 31.42 21.57 5.85
CA GLY A 2 30.82 20.29 5.41
C GLY A 2 31.20 19.84 3.98
N ARG A 3 31.01 18.55 3.67
CA ARG A 3 31.37 17.86 2.39
C ARG A 3 30.93 18.58 1.11
N SER A 4 31.75 18.60 0.06
CA SER A 4 31.41 19.22 -1.24
C SER A 4 30.31 18.45 -2.01
N ASN A 5 29.70 19.08 -3.01
CA ASN A 5 28.67 18.42 -3.84
C ASN A 5 29.24 17.20 -4.60
N ASN A 6 30.50 17.24 -5.01
CA ASN A 6 31.15 16.11 -5.67
C ASN A 6 31.38 14.94 -4.70
N GLN A 7 31.75 15.23 -3.45
CA GLN A 7 31.84 14.21 -2.39
C GLN A 7 30.47 13.58 -2.08
N LEU A 8 29.41 14.40 -2.03
CA LEU A 8 28.04 13.92 -1.84
C LEU A 8 27.55 13.07 -3.03
N ARG A 9 27.96 13.41 -4.26
CA ARG A 9 27.63 12.65 -5.47
C ARG A 9 28.29 11.27 -5.47
N ARG A 10 29.59 11.20 -5.15
CA ARG A 10 30.32 9.92 -5.08
C ARG A 10 29.72 8.99 -4.01
N THR A 11 29.52 9.51 -2.80
CA THR A 11 28.91 8.72 -1.71
C THR A 11 27.47 8.28 -2.00
N ALA A 12 26.67 9.09 -2.68
CA ALA A 12 25.33 8.68 -3.11
C ALA A 12 25.38 7.53 -4.12
N LYS A 13 26.29 7.61 -5.10
CA LYS A 13 26.54 6.55 -6.11
C LYS A 13 26.99 5.25 -5.45
N GLU A 14 27.96 5.32 -4.55
CA GLU A 14 28.48 4.17 -3.79
C GLU A 14 27.39 3.48 -2.97
N ARG A 15 26.46 4.25 -2.39
CA ARG A 15 25.38 3.72 -1.54
C ARG A 15 24.11 3.34 -2.32
N GLY A 16 24.09 3.48 -3.65
CA GLY A 16 22.88 3.26 -4.46
C GLY A 16 21.71 4.20 -4.10
N LYS A 17 22.00 5.37 -3.51
CA LYS A 17 20.98 6.34 -3.09
C LYS A 17 20.90 7.49 -4.09
N PRO A 18 19.72 8.13 -4.25
CA PRO A 18 19.60 9.32 -5.09
C PRO A 18 20.47 10.47 -4.53
N PHE A 19 21.20 11.14 -5.42
CA PHE A 19 22.05 12.28 -5.06
C PHE A 19 21.20 13.48 -4.59
N ILE A 20 21.52 14.00 -3.40
CA ILE A 20 20.91 15.21 -2.85
C ILE A 20 21.98 16.31 -2.75
N PRO A 21 21.98 17.30 -3.66
CA PRO A 21 22.92 18.42 -3.60
C PRO A 21 22.65 19.31 -2.37
N LYS A 22 23.70 20.01 -1.92
CA LYS A 22 23.58 21.05 -0.89
C LYS A 22 22.56 22.11 -1.28
N LYS A 23 21.83 22.62 -0.29
CA LYS A 23 20.96 23.79 -0.46
C LYS A 23 21.83 25.03 -0.72
N ARG A 24 21.40 25.89 -1.65
CA ARG A 24 22.04 27.19 -1.86
C ARG A 24 21.59 28.14 -0.74
N LYS A 25 22.32 29.23 -0.49
CA LYS A 25 21.92 30.22 0.53
C LYS A 25 20.63 30.98 0.16
N SER A 26 20.33 31.09 -1.14
CA SER A 26 19.14 31.79 -1.62
C SER A 26 17.83 31.06 -1.24
N LYS A 27 16.94 31.78 -0.56
CA LYS A 27 15.60 31.32 -0.17
C LYS A 27 14.74 31.01 -1.40
N THR A 28 14.73 31.90 -2.39
CA THR A 28 13.93 31.78 -3.63
C THR A 28 14.33 30.54 -4.42
N TYR A 29 15.64 30.31 -4.60
CA TYR A 29 16.13 29.12 -5.29
C TYR A 29 15.71 27.82 -4.58
N ASN A 30 15.78 27.79 -3.25
CA ASN A 30 15.38 26.62 -2.46
C ASN A 30 13.86 26.37 -2.53
N GLN A 31 13.05 27.43 -2.53
CA GLN A 31 11.60 27.34 -2.67
C GLN A 31 11.22 26.78 -4.05
N ILE A 32 11.75 27.36 -5.13
CA ILE A 32 11.51 26.88 -6.51
C ILE A 32 11.94 25.42 -6.65
N ARG A 33 13.11 25.05 -6.13
CA ARG A 33 13.58 23.66 -6.14
C ARG A 33 12.63 22.72 -5.40
N SER A 34 12.12 23.13 -4.24
CA SER A 34 11.18 22.30 -3.47
C SER A 34 9.86 22.09 -4.21
N MET A 35 9.37 23.10 -4.93
CA MET A 35 8.17 23.01 -5.76
C MET A 35 8.36 22.03 -6.91
N LYS A 36 9.46 22.15 -7.69
CA LYS A 36 9.78 21.22 -8.78
C LYS A 36 9.88 19.76 -8.33
N ILE A 37 10.46 19.51 -7.15
CA ILE A 37 10.55 18.16 -6.59
C ILE A 37 9.16 17.64 -6.20
N LYS A 38 8.30 18.46 -5.59
CA LYS A 38 6.93 18.06 -5.26
C LYS A 38 6.10 17.78 -6.52
N GLU A 39 6.23 18.62 -7.53
CA GLU A 39 5.55 18.48 -8.83
C GLU A 39 5.94 17.17 -9.53
N SER A 40 7.24 16.83 -9.56
CA SER A 40 7.71 15.53 -10.09
C SER A 40 7.17 14.31 -9.34
N ARG A 41 6.64 14.50 -8.12
CA ARG A 41 6.03 13.45 -7.29
C ARG A 41 4.50 13.48 -7.34
N SER A 42 3.89 14.58 -7.76
CA SER A 42 2.43 14.77 -7.76
C SER A 42 1.76 14.33 -9.05
N THR A 43 2.52 14.03 -10.11
CA THR A 43 1.95 13.37 -11.29
C THR A 43 1.31 12.05 -10.84
N PRO A 44 0.01 11.83 -11.08
CA PRO A 44 -0.64 10.58 -10.69
C PRO A 44 0.07 9.45 -11.44
N ARG A 45 0.85 8.64 -10.71
CA ARG A 45 1.42 7.43 -11.26
C ARG A 45 0.25 6.62 -11.82
N LYS A 46 0.27 6.28 -13.11
CA LYS A 46 -0.71 5.32 -13.67
C LYS A 46 -0.57 4.03 -12.85
N LEU A 47 -1.49 3.82 -11.91
CA LEU A 47 -1.50 2.64 -11.07
C LEU A 47 -2.33 1.58 -11.77
N SER A 48 -1.82 0.36 -11.83
CA SER A 48 -2.64 -0.80 -12.16
C SER A 48 -3.85 -0.86 -11.21
N TYR A 49 -5.01 -1.31 -11.68
CA TYR A 49 -6.27 -1.40 -10.90
C TYR A 49 -6.10 -2.04 -9.49
N ARG A 50 -5.18 -3.00 -9.37
CA ARG A 50 -4.83 -3.70 -8.13
C ARG A 50 -4.16 -2.82 -7.06
N ASN A 51 -3.77 -1.58 -7.36
CA ASN A 51 -3.05 -0.68 -6.46
C ASN A 51 -3.87 0.59 -6.20
N VAL A 52 -3.74 1.14 -4.99
CA VAL A 52 -4.43 2.36 -4.53
C VAL A 52 -3.47 3.27 -3.76
N ILE A 53 -3.67 4.59 -3.83
CA ILE A 53 -2.90 5.57 -3.06
C ILE A 53 -3.61 5.78 -1.71
N THR A 54 -2.88 5.60 -0.62
CA THR A 54 -3.34 5.87 0.73
C THR A 54 -3.39 7.37 1.01
N LYS A 55 -4.19 7.81 1.98
CA LYS A 55 -4.25 9.21 2.42
C LYS A 55 -2.88 9.79 2.82
N LYS A 56 -1.95 8.94 3.25
CA LYS A 56 -0.56 9.31 3.62
C LYS A 56 0.41 9.34 2.41
N GLY A 57 -0.09 9.13 1.19
CA GLY A 57 0.70 9.18 -0.05
C GLY A 57 1.45 7.89 -0.42
N GLY A 58 1.31 6.81 0.35
CA GLY A 58 1.90 5.50 0.03
C GLY A 58 1.01 4.67 -0.91
N VAL A 59 1.62 3.87 -1.79
CA VAL A 59 0.89 2.93 -2.67
C VAL A 59 0.72 1.59 -1.98
N THR A 60 -0.51 1.08 -1.90
CA THR A 60 -0.83 -0.24 -1.32
C THR A 60 -1.68 -1.07 -2.28
N LYS A 61 -1.69 -2.40 -2.08
CA LYS A 61 -2.59 -3.30 -2.83
C LYS A 61 -4.04 -3.07 -2.39
N ARG A 62 -4.95 -3.00 -3.35
CA ARG A 62 -6.40 -2.92 -3.13
C ARG A 62 -6.86 -4.18 -2.40
N LYS A 63 -7.49 -4.02 -1.25
CA LYS A 63 -8.13 -5.13 -0.52
C LYS A 63 -9.52 -5.36 -1.12
N PHE A 64 -9.68 -6.42 -1.88
CA PHE A 64 -11.00 -6.86 -2.34
C PHE A 64 -11.68 -7.62 -1.19
N ARG A 65 -12.89 -7.21 -0.81
CA ARG A 65 -13.68 -7.98 0.17
C ARG A 65 -14.15 -9.27 -0.51
N PRO A 66 -13.90 -10.46 0.06
CA PRO A 66 -14.53 -11.69 -0.42
C PRO A 66 -16.01 -11.61 -0.05
N GLY A 67 -16.85 -11.14 -0.96
CA GLY A 67 -18.26 -10.89 -0.66
C GLY A 67 -19.14 -10.65 -1.88
N GLY A 68 -18.72 -11.15 -3.05
CA GLY A 68 -19.57 -11.20 -4.23
C GLY A 68 -20.13 -12.62 -4.41
N TYR A 69 -21.35 -12.69 -4.93
CA TYR A 69 -21.83 -13.91 -5.57
C TYR A 69 -20.86 -14.28 -6.70
N ASN A 70 -20.47 -15.56 -6.78
CA ASN A 70 -19.80 -16.05 -7.98
C ASN A 70 -20.79 -16.04 -9.17
N SER A 71 -20.32 -16.28 -10.39
CA SER A 71 -21.17 -16.37 -11.60
C SER A 71 -22.31 -17.40 -11.51
N SER A 72 -22.31 -18.26 -10.49
CA SER A 72 -23.38 -19.22 -10.18
C SER A 72 -24.40 -18.72 -9.12
N GLY A 73 -24.37 -17.44 -8.72
CA GLY A 73 -25.30 -16.89 -7.75
C GLY A 73 -25.11 -17.40 -6.32
N LYS A 74 -23.99 -18.05 -6.00
CA LYS A 74 -23.70 -18.59 -4.66
C LYS A 74 -22.81 -17.62 -3.89
N PHE A 75 -23.18 -17.30 -2.65
CA PHE A 75 -22.39 -16.46 -1.75
C PHE A 75 -21.02 -17.13 -1.54
N GLY A 76 -19.96 -16.52 -2.08
CA GLY A 76 -18.62 -17.08 -2.04
C GLY A 76 -18.21 -17.31 -0.58
N LYS A 77 -18.07 -18.58 -0.18
CA LYS A 77 -17.51 -18.95 1.12
C LYS A 77 -16.11 -18.35 1.19
N ALA A 78 -15.96 -17.24 1.92
CA ALA A 78 -14.65 -16.75 2.32
C ALA A 78 -13.91 -17.92 2.98
N ALA A 79 -12.61 -18.09 2.69
CA ALA A 79 -11.82 -19.23 3.18
C ALA A 79 -11.86 -19.41 4.72
N GLY A 80 -12.25 -18.39 5.49
CA GLY A 80 -12.48 -18.45 6.95
C GLY A 80 -13.93 -18.67 7.41
N ALA A 81 -14.93 -18.66 6.53
CA ALA A 81 -16.35 -18.79 6.94
C ALA A 81 -16.72 -20.21 7.39
N LYS A 82 -15.96 -21.24 6.98
CA LYS A 82 -16.19 -22.62 7.42
C LYS A 82 -15.66 -22.90 8.84
N GLU A 83 -14.74 -22.10 9.37
CA GLU A 83 -14.11 -22.37 10.66
C GLU A 83 -15.08 -22.09 11.84
N ASN A 84 -15.87 -21.02 11.74
CA ASN A 84 -16.89 -20.70 12.75
C ASN A 84 -18.12 -21.63 12.70
N ALA A 85 -18.41 -22.26 11.56
CA ALA A 85 -19.52 -23.22 11.46
C ALA A 85 -19.22 -24.56 12.13
N ARG A 86 -17.93 -24.94 12.28
CA ARG A 86 -17.53 -26.20 12.95
C ARG A 86 -17.53 -26.09 14.48
N LYS A 87 -17.37 -24.90 15.06
CA LYS A 87 -17.37 -24.70 16.51
C LYS A 87 -18.78 -24.60 17.14
N GLY A 88 -19.82 -24.38 16.34
CA GLY A 88 -21.20 -24.22 16.82
C GLY A 88 -22.08 -25.48 16.80
N SER A 89 -21.60 -26.61 16.27
CA SER A 89 -22.44 -27.80 16.02
C SER A 89 -22.18 -28.99 16.94
N LEU A 90 -21.53 -28.79 18.10
CA LEU A 90 -21.25 -29.88 19.07
C LEU A 90 -22.08 -29.81 20.37
N SER A 91 -23.14 -29.00 20.42
CA SER A 91 -24.10 -29.03 21.53
C SER A 91 -25.53 -29.16 21.01
N GLY A 92 -26.07 -30.39 20.98
CA GLY A 92 -27.50 -30.62 20.82
C GLY A 92 -27.92 -31.64 19.76
N THR A 93 -27.57 -32.92 19.94
CA THR A 93 -28.33 -34.06 19.39
C THR A 93 -28.51 -35.05 20.54
N LYS A 94 -29.66 -35.65 20.86
CA LYS A 94 -30.80 -36.08 20.05
C LYS A 94 -32.10 -35.96 20.86
N LYS A 95 -33.19 -35.49 20.24
CA LYS A 95 -34.57 -35.68 20.68
C LYS A 95 -35.34 -36.34 19.54
N GLY A 96 -36.11 -37.38 19.84
CA GLY A 96 -37.32 -37.73 19.10
C GLY A 96 -37.21 -38.92 18.14
N GLY A 97 -37.94 -39.98 18.49
CA GLY A 97 -38.11 -41.19 17.68
C GLY A 97 -39.00 -41.02 16.45
N LYS A 98 -39.14 -42.11 15.70
CA LYS A 98 -40.21 -42.31 14.71
C LYS A 98 -40.37 -43.80 14.42
N ARG A 99 -41.63 -44.23 14.60
CA ARG A 99 -42.35 -45.34 13.97
C ARG A 99 -41.93 -46.75 14.31
#